data_AF-A0A542MA27-F1
#
_entry.id   AF-A0A542MA27-F1
#
_cell.length_a   1.000
_cell.length_b   1.000
_cell.length_c   1.000
_cell.angle_alpha   90.00
_cell.angle_beta   90.00
_cell.angle_gamma   90.00
#
_symmetry.space_group_name_H-M   'P 1'
#
loop_
_entity.id
_entity.type
_entity.pdbx_description
1 polymer ?
#
loop_
_entity_poly.entity_id
_entity_poly.type
_entity_poly.pdbx_seq_one_letter_code
_entity_poly.pdbx_strand_id
1 'polypeptide(L)'
;MGTRADFYVGKGKNAEWLGSIGWDGYPDGITEAVRSATDEASYRAAVSSFFAARNDVTLPEHGWPWPWNDSGTTDYSYWHFDGKTMASGFGGGLFACDEEEPEDDDDLEVVEMPDMSARKKVAAAGSDRSGVIAVGG
;
A
#
# COMPACT_ATOMS: atom_id res chain seq x y z
N MET A 1 -17.25 1.31 -3.20
CA MET A 1 -15.90 1.61 -3.74
C MET A 1 -14.93 1.19 -2.67
N GLY A 2 -13.90 0.43 -3.02
CA GLY A 2 -12.86 0.01 -2.08
C GLY A 2 -11.64 0.87 -2.22
N THR A 3 -11.01 1.19 -1.09
CA THR A 3 -9.73 1.89 -1.05
C THR A 3 -8.63 0.88 -0.98
N ARG A 4 -7.79 0.90 -2.00
CA ARG A 4 -6.68 -0.04 -2.17
C ARG A 4 -5.46 0.53 -1.46
N ALA A 5 -4.64 -0.35 -0.91
CA ALA A 5 -3.37 0.07 -0.36
C ALA A 5 -2.25 -0.93 -0.65
N ASP A 6 -1.05 -0.39 -0.84
CA ASP A 6 0.19 -1.15 -0.99
C ASP A 6 1.10 -0.92 0.22
N PHE A 7 1.84 -1.95 0.63
CA PHE A 7 2.71 -1.91 1.81
C PHE A 7 4.16 -2.16 1.41
N TYR A 8 5.07 -1.33 1.90
CA TYR A 8 6.47 -1.31 1.53
C TYR A 8 7.40 -1.20 2.74
N VAL A 9 8.58 -1.79 2.61
CA VAL A 9 9.73 -1.57 3.49
C VAL A 9 10.87 -0.91 2.72
N GLY A 10 11.48 0.10 3.31
CA GLY A 10 12.47 0.94 2.66
C GLY A 10 11.84 2.11 1.90
N LYS A 11 12.67 2.81 1.12
CA LYS A 11 12.30 4.03 0.41
C LYS A 11 12.74 3.97 -1.06
N GLY A 12 11.92 4.53 -1.93
CA GLY A 12 12.23 4.70 -3.35
C GLY A 12 12.11 3.39 -4.16
N LYS A 13 12.70 3.37 -5.36
CA LYS A 13 12.62 2.27 -6.32
C LYS A 13 13.09 0.90 -5.83
N ASN A 14 13.88 0.88 -4.76
CA ASN A 14 14.43 -0.34 -4.16
C ASN A 14 13.59 -0.82 -2.97
N ALA A 15 12.49 -0.15 -2.64
CA ALA A 15 11.63 -0.59 -1.55
C ALA A 15 11.05 -1.97 -1.84
N GLU A 16 10.97 -2.77 -0.79
CA GLU A 16 10.42 -4.10 -0.85
C GLU A 16 8.91 -4.03 -0.66
N TRP A 17 8.17 -4.43 -1.69
CA TRP A 17 6.73 -4.61 -1.60
C TRP A 17 6.39 -5.85 -0.75
N LEU A 18 5.62 -5.64 0.32
CA LEU A 18 5.17 -6.67 1.25
C LEU A 18 3.81 -7.27 0.87
N GLY A 19 3.01 -6.56 0.09
CA GLY A 19 1.68 -6.98 -0.31
C GLY A 19 0.71 -5.81 -0.46
N SER A 20 -0.51 -6.13 -0.86
CA SER A 20 -1.56 -5.15 -1.14
C SER A 20 -2.91 -5.59 -0.60
N ILE A 21 -3.81 -4.64 -0.34
CA ILE A 21 -5.21 -4.89 0.04
C ILE A 21 -6.16 -4.24 -0.96
N GLY A 22 -7.33 -4.86 -1.13
CA GLY A 22 -8.37 -4.40 -2.06
C GLY A 22 -9.34 -3.39 -1.46
N TRP A 23 -9.47 -3.34 -0.12
CA TRP A 23 -10.48 -2.55 0.59
C TRP A 23 -9.91 -1.93 1.87
N ASP A 24 -10.57 -0.90 2.41
CA ASP A 24 -10.23 -0.24 3.69
C ASP A 24 -8.75 0.21 3.82
N GLY A 25 -8.15 0.66 2.72
CA GLY A 25 -6.77 1.16 2.68
C GLY A 25 -6.54 2.58 3.16
N TYR A 26 -7.55 3.27 3.68
CA TYR A 26 -7.38 4.59 4.31
C TYR A 26 -6.54 4.48 5.60
N PRO A 27 -5.86 5.56 6.05
CA PRO A 27 -5.08 5.53 7.29
C PRO A 27 -5.86 5.01 8.50
N ASP A 28 -7.13 5.38 8.64
CA ASP A 28 -8.01 4.89 9.72
C ASP A 28 -8.36 3.39 9.62
N GLY A 29 -8.29 2.82 8.42
CA GLY A 29 -8.47 1.39 8.18
C GLY A 29 -7.22 0.56 8.49
N ILE A 30 -6.08 1.21 8.70
CA ILE A 30 -4.82 0.57 9.04
C ILE A 30 -4.65 0.51 10.56
N THR A 31 -4.30 -0.68 11.06
CA THR A 31 -4.09 -0.90 12.50
C THR A 31 -2.99 0.00 13.04
N GLU A 32 -3.18 0.49 14.27
CA GLU A 32 -2.19 1.31 14.99
C GLU A 32 -0.80 0.66 14.99
N ALA A 33 -0.70 -0.66 15.17
CA ALA A 33 0.57 -1.38 15.15
C ALA A 33 1.37 -1.23 13.84
N VAL A 34 0.71 -1.02 12.71
CA VAL A 34 1.36 -0.74 11.41
C VAL A 34 1.72 0.74 11.31
N ARG A 35 0.82 1.62 11.73
CA ARG A 35 0.99 3.08 11.64
C ARG A 35 2.07 3.62 12.57
N SER A 36 2.19 3.07 13.77
CA SER A 36 3.12 3.51 14.81
C SER A 36 4.37 2.63 14.91
N ALA A 37 4.65 1.80 13.90
CA ALA A 37 5.83 0.94 13.91
C ALA A 37 7.10 1.80 13.85
N THR A 38 8.03 1.54 14.78
CA THR A 38 9.29 2.29 14.89
C THR A 38 10.50 1.53 14.36
N ASP A 39 10.33 0.26 14.01
CA ASP A 39 11.35 -0.57 13.42
C ASP A 39 10.76 -1.54 12.38
N GLU A 40 11.62 -1.96 11.45
CA GLU A 40 11.23 -2.79 10.31
C GLU A 40 10.66 -4.14 10.75
N ALA A 41 11.21 -4.77 11.79
CA ALA A 41 10.76 -6.08 12.22
C ALA A 41 9.35 -6.00 12.82
N SER A 42 9.09 -4.98 13.64
CA SER A 42 7.76 -4.67 14.17
C SER A 42 6.78 -4.34 13.05
N TYR A 43 7.18 -3.53 12.06
CA TYR A 43 6.33 -3.20 10.92
C TYR A 43 5.93 -4.46 10.12
N ARG A 44 6.91 -5.30 9.75
CA ARG A 44 6.64 -6.55 9.02
C ARG A 44 5.73 -7.49 9.80
N ALA A 45 5.95 -7.64 11.11
CA ALA A 45 5.11 -8.47 11.97
C ALA A 45 3.68 -7.91 12.08
N ALA A 46 3.53 -6.59 12.18
CA ALA A 46 2.24 -5.92 12.21
C ALA A 46 1.48 -6.06 10.88
N VAL A 47 2.15 -5.83 9.74
CA VAL A 47 1.58 -6.01 8.40
C VAL A 47 1.18 -7.46 8.18
N SER A 48 2.03 -8.42 8.56
CA SER A 48 1.71 -9.85 8.43
C SER A 48 0.48 -10.24 9.27
N SER A 49 0.38 -9.74 10.51
CA SER A 49 -0.77 -9.98 11.38
C SER A 49 -2.04 -9.33 10.83
N PHE A 50 -1.92 -8.10 10.32
CA PHE A 50 -3.02 -7.39 9.67
C PHE A 50 -3.52 -8.13 8.43
N PHE A 51 -2.60 -8.66 7.61
CA PHE A 51 -2.94 -9.45 6.43
C PHE A 51 -3.62 -10.78 6.77
N ALA A 52 -3.17 -11.47 7.83
CA ALA A 52 -3.77 -12.73 8.24
C ALA A 52 -5.24 -12.61 8.67
N ALA A 53 -5.68 -11.42 9.07
CA ALA A 53 -7.06 -11.14 9.46
C ALA A 53 -8.00 -10.80 8.28
N ARG A 54 -7.47 -10.81 7.04
CA ARG A 54 -8.14 -10.26 5.87
C ARG A 54 -8.21 -11.27 4.71
N ASN A 55 -9.26 -11.15 3.90
CA ASN A 55 -9.50 -12.04 2.75
C ASN A 55 -9.13 -11.41 1.39
N ASP A 56 -8.90 -10.10 1.37
CA ASP A 56 -8.63 -9.28 0.19
C ASP A 56 -7.14 -9.00 -0.06
N VAL A 57 -6.27 -9.68 0.69
CA VAL A 57 -4.83 -9.48 0.63
C VAL A 57 -4.24 -10.17 -0.60
N THR A 58 -3.31 -9.48 -1.26
CA THR A 58 -2.41 -10.05 -2.25
C THR A 58 -0.97 -9.99 -1.72
N LEU A 59 -0.41 -11.18 -1.46
CA LEU A 59 0.98 -11.34 -1.04
C LEU A 59 1.94 -11.41 -2.25
N PRO A 60 3.25 -11.17 -2.07
CA PRO A 60 4.21 -11.15 -3.16
C PRO A 60 4.25 -12.43 -4.00
N GLU A 61 4.04 -13.60 -3.39
CA GLU A 61 3.95 -14.90 -4.06
C GLU A 61 2.75 -15.02 -5.03
N HIS A 62 1.74 -14.16 -4.87
CA HIS A 62 0.60 -14.08 -5.77
C HIS A 62 0.80 -13.10 -6.92
N GLY A 63 1.89 -12.32 -6.91
CA GLY A 63 2.20 -11.31 -7.90
C GLY A 63 1.41 -10.01 -7.70
N TRP A 64 1.82 -8.97 -8.40
CA TRP A 64 1.23 -7.64 -8.31
C TRP A 64 -0.21 -7.64 -8.83
N PRO A 65 -1.21 -7.28 -8.00
CA PRO A 65 -2.62 -7.48 -8.33
C PRO A 65 -3.20 -6.44 -9.29
N TRP A 66 -2.50 -5.33 -9.52
CA TRP A 66 -3.04 -4.17 -10.23
C TRP A 66 -2.69 -4.14 -11.72
N PRO A 67 -3.53 -3.49 -12.55
CA PRO A 67 -3.24 -3.33 -13.97
C PRO A 67 -2.13 -2.29 -14.27
N TRP A 68 -1.82 -1.40 -13.33
CA TRP A 68 -0.77 -0.37 -13.44
C TRP A 68 0.60 -0.86 -12.95
N ASN A 69 1.66 -0.12 -13.26
CA ASN A 69 3.05 -0.54 -13.02
C ASN A 69 3.56 -0.25 -11.60
N ASP A 70 2.99 0.69 -10.86
CA ASP A 70 3.51 1.17 -9.57
C ASP A 70 2.37 1.67 -8.67
N SER A 71 2.62 2.01 -7.42
CA SER A 71 1.55 2.49 -6.53
C SER A 71 1.02 3.88 -6.85
N GLY A 72 1.46 4.53 -7.94
CA GLY A 72 1.05 5.91 -8.24
C GLY A 72 -0.42 6.03 -8.63
N THR A 73 -1.06 4.91 -8.97
CA THR A 73 -2.50 4.83 -9.24
C THR A 73 -3.27 4.10 -8.12
N THR A 74 -2.56 3.56 -7.12
CA THR A 74 -3.19 2.97 -5.93
C THR A 74 -3.66 4.10 -5.01
N ASP A 75 -4.80 3.91 -4.33
CA ASP A 75 -5.38 4.97 -3.50
C ASP A 75 -4.43 5.39 -2.36
N TYR A 76 -3.82 4.42 -1.66
CA TYR A 76 -2.75 4.68 -0.68
C TYR A 76 -1.55 3.74 -0.86
N SER A 77 -0.40 4.21 -0.41
CA SER A 77 0.80 3.38 -0.23
C SER A 77 1.44 3.69 1.12
N TYR A 78 1.82 2.65 1.85
CA TYR A 78 2.43 2.73 3.17
C TYR A 78 3.88 2.26 3.09
N TRP A 79 4.79 3.03 3.67
CA TRP A 79 6.23 2.84 3.54
C TRP A 79 6.86 2.91 4.92
N HIS A 80 7.59 1.87 5.31
CA HIS A 80 8.37 1.90 6.54
C HIS A 80 9.86 2.13 6.26
N PHE A 81 10.39 3.27 6.70
CA PHE A 81 11.81 3.61 6.61
C PHE A 81 12.19 4.65 7.67
N ASP A 82 13.48 4.78 7.98
CA ASP A 82 14.00 5.71 8.99
C ASP A 82 13.30 5.64 10.36
N GLY A 83 12.81 4.44 10.71
CA GLY A 83 12.10 4.16 11.97
C GLY A 83 10.70 4.77 12.06
N LYS A 84 10.05 5.04 10.92
CA LYS A 84 8.70 5.59 10.83
C LYS A 84 7.90 4.93 9.72
N THR A 85 6.57 4.95 9.84
CA THR A 85 5.65 4.57 8.77
C THR A 85 5.08 5.83 8.13
N MET A 86 5.32 5.97 6.84
CA MET A 86 4.82 7.05 5.99
C MET A 86 3.68 6.54 5.12
N ALA A 87 2.74 7.41 4.77
CA ALA A 87 1.67 7.15 3.82
C ALA A 87 1.80 8.12 2.64
N SER A 88 1.32 7.71 1.46
CA SER A 88 1.18 8.56 0.28
C SER A 88 -0.12 8.19 -0.42
N GLY A 89 -0.94 9.21 -0.70
CA GLY A 89 -2.18 9.08 -1.46
C GLY A 89 -1.93 9.29 -2.95
N PHE A 90 -2.37 8.37 -3.81
CA PHE A 90 -2.25 8.48 -5.29
C PHE A 90 -0.85 8.86 -5.81
N GLY A 91 0.20 8.42 -5.13
CA GLY A 91 1.58 8.78 -5.47
C GLY A 91 1.97 10.23 -5.24
N GLY A 92 1.16 10.99 -4.51
CA GLY A 92 1.52 12.27 -3.92
C GLY A 92 2.63 12.13 -2.87
N GLY A 93 2.97 13.23 -2.22
CA GLY A 93 4.09 13.22 -1.28
C GLY A 93 3.82 12.43 0.00
N LEU A 94 4.90 12.05 0.68
CA LEU A 94 4.84 11.24 1.89
C LEU A 94 4.48 12.08 3.12
N PHE A 95 3.50 11.61 3.89
CA PHE A 95 3.13 12.14 5.21
C PHE A 95 3.24 11.07 6.29
N ALA A 96 3.40 11.48 7.54
CA ALA A 96 3.51 10.56 8.66
C ALA A 96 2.14 9.92 8.95
N CYS A 97 2.07 8.59 9.01
CA CYS A 97 0.80 7.88 9.11
C CYS A 97 0.13 7.99 10.51
N ASP A 98 0.88 8.43 11.50
CA ASP A 98 0.43 8.74 12.86
C ASP A 98 -0.02 10.20 13.03
N GLU A 99 0.13 11.02 11.99
CA GLU A 99 -0.34 12.41 11.92
C GLU A 99 -1.60 12.51 11.05
N GLU A 100 -2.29 13.65 11.12
CA GLU A 100 -3.44 13.93 10.26
C GLU A 100 -2.97 14.12 8.81
N GLU A 101 -3.74 13.60 7.84
CA GLU A 101 -3.41 13.77 6.42
C GLU A 101 -3.39 15.28 6.09
N PRO A 102 -2.30 15.80 5.52
CA PRO A 102 -2.20 17.22 5.22
C PRO A 102 -3.23 17.62 4.14
N GLU A 103 -3.80 18.82 4.28
CA GLU A 103 -4.78 19.34 3.31
C GLU A 103 -4.16 19.60 1.93
N ASP A 104 -2.86 19.92 1.89
CA ASP A 104 -2.07 20.18 0.69
C ASP A 104 -0.79 19.34 0.70
N ASP A 105 -0.42 18.76 -0.46
CA ASP A 105 0.76 17.90 -0.62
C ASP A 105 1.92 18.54 -1.40
N ASP A 106 1.80 19.81 -1.79
CA ASP A 106 2.75 20.54 -2.64
C ASP A 106 4.20 20.55 -2.09
N ASP A 107 4.35 20.55 -0.76
CA ASP A 107 5.65 20.59 -0.08
C ASP A 107 6.15 19.20 0.38
N LEU A 108 5.37 18.14 0.16
CA LEU A 108 5.71 16.80 0.61
C LEU A 108 6.69 16.11 -0.35
N GLU A 109 7.53 15.25 0.22
CA GLU A 109 8.50 14.50 -0.58
C GLU A 109 7.80 13.40 -1.38
N VAL A 110 7.79 13.53 -2.70
CA VAL A 110 7.39 12.47 -3.62
C VAL A 110 8.53 11.47 -3.78
N VAL A 111 8.25 10.19 -3.52
CA VAL A 111 9.23 9.11 -3.70
C VAL A 111 9.06 8.38 -5.02
N GLU A 112 10.19 8.04 -5.64
CA GLU A 112 10.21 7.20 -6.84
C GLU A 112 9.73 5.78 -6.48
N MET A 113 8.64 5.32 -7.08
CA MET A 113 8.05 4.03 -6.73
C MET A 113 8.73 2.85 -7.44
N PRO A 114 8.78 1.65 -6.84
CA PRO A 114 9.23 0.44 -7.51
C PRO A 114 8.37 0.11 -8.73
N ASP A 115 9.00 -0.23 -9.86
CA ASP A 115 8.31 -0.78 -11.03
C ASP A 115 7.94 -2.24 -10.79
N MET A 116 6.64 -2.50 -10.71
CA MET A 116 6.02 -3.80 -10.49
C MET A 116 5.63 -4.51 -11.80
N SER A 117 5.96 -3.95 -12.97
CA SER A 117 5.66 -4.51 -14.28
C SER A 117 6.09 -5.98 -14.41
N ALA A 118 7.28 -6.32 -13.91
CA ALA A 118 7.82 -7.68 -13.92
C ALA A 118 7.09 -8.67 -13.00
N ARG A 119 6.34 -8.16 -12.00
CA ARG A 119 5.59 -8.95 -11.01
C ARG A 119 4.10 -9.01 -11.32
N LYS A 120 3.62 -8.33 -12.36
CA LYS A 120 2.19 -8.25 -12.71
C LYS A 120 1.53 -9.61 -12.85
N LYS A 121 0.50 -9.81 -12.02
CA LYS A 121 -0.43 -10.93 -12.08
C LYS A 121 -1.80 -10.44 -11.66
N VAL A 122 -2.37 -9.62 -12.55
CA VAL A 122 -3.62 -8.88 -12.31
C VAL A 122 -4.69 -9.83 -11.78
N ALA A 123 -5.24 -9.50 -10.61
CA ALA A 123 -6.29 -10.29 -10.00
C ALA A 123 -7.55 -10.25 -10.88
N ALA A 124 -8.13 -11.42 -11.16
CA ALA A 124 -9.31 -11.54 -12.03
C ALA A 124 -10.44 -10.62 -11.56
N ALA A 125 -11.10 -9.96 -12.51
CA ALA A 125 -12.19 -9.04 -12.23
C ALA A 125 -13.28 -9.73 -11.38
N GLY A 126 -13.72 -9.09 -10.30
CA GLY A 126 -14.70 -9.63 -9.36
C GLY A 126 -14.16 -10.59 -8.30
N SER A 127 -12.84 -10.83 -8.24
CA SER A 127 -12.23 -11.45 -7.05
C SER A 127 -12.11 -10.44 -5.91
N ASP A 128 -12.13 -10.92 -4.66
CA ASP A 128 -11.97 -10.08 -3.45
C ASP A 128 -10.65 -9.28 -3.44
N ARG A 129 -9.68 -9.71 -4.26
CA ARG A 129 -8.35 -9.12 -4.46
C ARG A 129 -8.27 -8.20 -5.68
N SER A 130 -9.34 -8.08 -6.46
CA SER A 130 -9.35 -7.32 -7.70
C SER A 130 -9.62 -5.85 -7.44
N GLY A 131 -8.70 -5.01 -7.93
CA GLY A 131 -8.96 -3.59 -8.06
C GLY A 131 -9.84 -3.24 -9.27
N VAL A 132 -10.15 -4.21 -10.13
CA VAL A 132 -10.92 -3.97 -11.36
C VAL A 132 -12.41 -4.23 -11.10
N ILE A 133 -13.21 -3.15 -11.10
CA ILE A 133 -14.67 -3.26 -11.17
C ILE A 133 -15.01 -3.67 -12.60
N ALA A 134 -15.54 -4.88 -12.78
CA ALA A 134 -16.22 -5.23 -14.02
C ALA A 134 -17.51 -4.41 -14.11
N VAL A 135 -17.48 -3.30 -14.88
CA VAL A 135 -18.72 -2.66 -15.31
C VAL A 135 -19.29 -3.54 -16.42
N GLY A 136 -20.23 -4.40 -16.08
CA GLY A 136 -20.98 -5.20 -17.04
C GLY A 136 -21.72 -4.28 -18.02
N GLY A 137 -21.61 -4.60 -19.31
CA GLY A 137 -22.36 -3.95 -20.39
C GLY A 137 -23.82 -4.42 -20.49
#